data_AF-I6ZUQ2-F1
#
_entry.id   AF-I6ZUQ2-F1
#
_cell.length_a   1.000
_cell.length_b   1.000
_cell.length_c   1.000
_cell.angle_alpha   90.00
_cell.angle_beta   90.00
_cell.angle_gamma   90.00
#
_symmetry.space_group_name_H-M   'P 1'
#
loop_
_entity.id
_entity.type
_entity.pdbx_description
1 polymer ?
#
loop_
_entity_poly.entity_id
_entity_poly.type
_entity_poly.pdbx_seq_one_letter_code
_entity_poly.pdbx_strand_id
1 'polypeptide(L)'
;MQLPIARINSTNYRRILEEVRLSEDKERAIEDIKNVVLLMPHKSSIAANLISDLIKDDGDFRSGIVKMVDEILACGDGCMLISASFTLKKLGVGGMESLWWTKEIPTVSPLLESVNFKVPPDSLNECKEEAEKVLRITDEKNFEEVFCVSQAIRNFRFSIQECVTQLGYISRLKSLVDGIRVLQQKENGLYLSALVLELARKQGFMRVLLEELSSFDREFKDILIPLLFEHFYNPSEENNSVYVSSSYMPLRTSEDINLFKQLFTEDIVRNMKRISGSSKVEKFLDKGKDEGTKKVPRISREEFEKTDLKDREAFFKNFCFLGSPSISHFLTYLEIYKERFVLNKEDQKLFISIFFEIFEGLESFCRIVTEKMVRFGIIDPALTANPGTNPAL
;
A
#
# COMPACT_ATOMS: atom_id res chain seq x y z
N MET A 1 32.39 -11.92 10.79
CA MET A 1 31.67 -11.17 9.72
C MET A 1 30.27 -11.73 9.61
N GLN A 2 29.23 -10.92 9.42
CA GLN A 2 27.91 -11.44 9.02
C GLN A 2 28.00 -11.87 7.55
N LEU A 3 27.57 -13.08 7.22
CA LEU A 3 27.55 -13.53 5.83
C LEU A 3 26.51 -12.72 5.05
N PRO A 4 26.82 -12.20 3.85
CA PRO A 4 25.90 -11.36 3.08
C PRO A 4 24.79 -12.16 2.39
N ILE A 5 24.32 -13.27 2.96
CA ILE A 5 23.36 -14.21 2.36
C ILE A 5 22.04 -13.49 2.03
N ALA A 6 21.59 -12.54 2.85
CA ALA A 6 20.41 -11.72 2.59
C ALA A 6 20.52 -10.87 1.29
N ARG A 7 21.74 -10.61 0.80
CA ARG A 7 22.01 -9.83 -0.42
C ARG A 7 22.20 -10.70 -1.66
N ILE A 8 21.93 -12.00 -1.58
CA ILE A 8 22.12 -12.90 -2.72
C ILE A 8 21.23 -12.50 -3.90
N ASN A 9 21.84 -12.45 -5.07
CA ASN A 9 21.25 -12.17 -6.37
C ASN A 9 22.06 -12.89 -7.47
N SER A 10 21.61 -12.81 -8.72
CA SER A 10 22.26 -13.50 -9.84
C SER A 10 23.71 -13.06 -10.10
N THR A 11 24.10 -11.83 -9.73
CA THR A 11 25.43 -11.29 -10.02
C THR A 11 26.46 -11.66 -8.95
N ASN A 12 26.04 -11.88 -7.70
CA ASN A 12 26.94 -12.25 -6.60
C ASN A 12 26.79 -13.70 -6.13
N TYR A 13 25.88 -14.48 -6.73
CA TYR A 13 25.56 -15.85 -6.32
C TYR A 13 26.79 -16.74 -6.14
N ARG A 14 27.66 -16.83 -7.16
CA ARG A 14 28.84 -17.70 -7.13
C ARG A 14 29.81 -17.33 -6.00
N ARG A 15 30.06 -16.03 -5.82
CA ARG A 15 30.95 -15.54 -4.77
C ARG A 15 30.39 -15.89 -3.39
N ILE A 16 29.10 -15.67 -3.16
CA ILE A 16 28.45 -16.00 -1.88
C ILE A 16 28.45 -17.52 -1.63
N LEU A 17 28.18 -18.32 -2.65
CA LEU A 17 28.26 -19.78 -2.55
C LEU A 17 29.67 -20.23 -2.11
N GLU A 18 30.72 -19.69 -2.72
CA GLU A 18 32.11 -19.99 -2.35
C GLU A 18 32.46 -19.50 -0.93
N GLU A 19 32.05 -18.27 -0.57
CA GLU A 19 32.24 -17.71 0.78
C GLU A 19 31.57 -18.59 1.86
N VAL A 20 30.35 -19.07 1.60
CA VAL A 20 29.63 -19.94 2.54
C VAL A 20 30.26 -21.32 2.64
N ARG A 21 30.69 -21.90 1.51
CA ARG A 21 31.39 -23.20 1.49
C ARG A 21 32.69 -23.19 2.26
N LEU A 22 33.45 -22.10 2.16
CA LEU A 22 34.73 -21.93 2.84
C LEU A 22 34.59 -21.39 4.27
N SER A 23 33.37 -21.18 4.76
CA SER A 23 33.13 -20.68 6.11
C SER A 23 33.60 -21.69 7.17
N GLU A 24 34.45 -21.24 8.09
CA GLU A 24 34.82 -22.01 9.28
C GLU A 24 33.64 -22.17 10.26
N ASP A 25 32.69 -21.24 10.21
CA ASP A 25 31.48 -21.22 11.04
C ASP A 25 30.27 -21.63 10.20
N LYS A 26 30.12 -22.93 9.97
CA LYS A 26 29.02 -23.51 9.18
C LYS A 26 27.67 -23.37 9.90
N GLU A 27 27.65 -23.49 11.23
CA GLU A 27 26.42 -23.37 12.03
C GLU A 27 25.78 -21.98 11.86
N ARG A 28 26.59 -20.93 11.94
CA ARG A 28 26.11 -19.57 11.67
C ARG A 28 25.61 -19.40 10.25
N ALA A 29 26.27 -19.99 9.26
CA ALA A 29 25.81 -19.93 7.88
C ALA A 29 24.45 -20.61 7.70
N ILE A 30 24.22 -21.74 8.36
CA ILE A 30 22.93 -22.45 8.38
C ILE A 30 21.86 -21.59 9.06
N GLU A 31 22.17 -20.93 10.18
CA GLU A 31 21.24 -20.02 10.86
C GLU A 31 20.90 -18.79 9.99
N ASP A 32 21.88 -18.23 9.28
CA ASP A 32 21.63 -17.14 8.32
C ASP A 32 20.73 -17.61 7.16
N ILE A 33 20.92 -18.84 6.66
CA ILE A 33 20.04 -19.46 5.67
C ILE A 33 18.62 -19.63 6.23
N LYS A 34 18.49 -20.16 7.46
CA LYS A 34 17.21 -20.31 8.17
C LYS A 34 16.47 -18.99 8.23
N ASN A 35 17.15 -17.92 8.63
CA ASN A 35 16.56 -16.58 8.70
C ASN A 35 16.09 -16.09 7.34
N VAL A 36 16.83 -16.34 6.25
CA VAL A 36 16.37 -16.01 4.89
C VAL A 36 15.15 -16.84 4.48
N VAL A 37 15.13 -18.14 4.80
CA VAL A 37 13.97 -19.01 4.53
C VAL A 37 12.72 -18.55 5.28
N LEU A 38 12.86 -18.15 6.54
CA LEU A 38 11.76 -17.75 7.40
C LEU A 38 11.26 -16.32 7.16
N LEU A 39 12.17 -15.39 6.85
CA LEU A 39 11.85 -13.96 6.80
C LEU A 39 11.82 -13.39 5.38
N MET A 40 12.35 -14.12 4.39
CA MET A 40 12.47 -13.65 3.00
C MET A 40 11.94 -14.70 2.00
N PRO A 41 10.64 -15.04 2.04
CA PRO A 41 10.06 -16.04 1.13
C PRO A 41 10.15 -15.66 -0.36
N HIS A 42 10.29 -14.37 -0.68
CA HIS A 42 10.63 -13.86 -2.01
C HIS A 42 12.01 -14.26 -2.54
N LYS A 43 12.91 -14.69 -1.66
CA LYS A 43 14.22 -15.25 -2.03
C LYS A 43 14.17 -16.78 -2.16
N SER A 44 13.01 -17.43 -2.02
CA SER A 44 12.88 -18.88 -2.02
C SER A 44 13.58 -19.58 -3.19
N SER A 45 13.49 -19.04 -4.41
CA SER A 45 14.21 -19.61 -5.57
C SER A 45 15.72 -19.61 -5.41
N ILE A 46 16.31 -18.46 -5.04
CA ILE A 46 17.76 -18.34 -4.95
C ILE A 46 18.31 -19.00 -3.68
N ALA A 47 17.53 -19.00 -2.60
CA ALA A 47 17.82 -19.73 -1.38
C ALA A 47 17.77 -21.25 -1.61
N ALA A 48 16.77 -21.77 -2.32
CA ALA A 48 16.67 -23.20 -2.64
C ALA A 48 17.84 -23.66 -3.51
N ASN A 49 18.27 -22.86 -4.49
CA ASN A 49 19.45 -23.15 -5.31
C ASN A 49 20.73 -23.16 -4.45
N LEU A 50 20.91 -22.14 -3.60
CA LEU A 50 22.06 -22.05 -2.69
C LEU A 50 22.13 -23.28 -1.79
N ILE A 51 21.02 -23.63 -1.14
CA ILE A 51 20.92 -24.81 -0.28
C ILE A 51 21.27 -26.07 -1.08
N SER A 52 20.66 -26.26 -2.25
CA SER A 52 20.90 -27.43 -3.12
C SER A 52 22.38 -27.57 -3.52
N ASP A 53 23.05 -26.46 -3.80
CA ASP A 53 24.47 -26.46 -4.17
C ASP A 53 25.39 -26.65 -2.96
N LEU A 54 24.98 -26.24 -1.75
CA LEU A 54 25.75 -26.49 -0.52
C LEU A 54 25.67 -27.97 -0.10
N ILE A 55 24.49 -28.57 -0.14
CA ILE A 55 24.28 -29.95 0.34
C ILE A 55 24.84 -31.03 -0.60
N LYS A 56 25.07 -30.70 -1.89
CA LYS A 56 25.67 -31.63 -2.87
C LYS A 56 27.14 -31.91 -2.57
N ASP A 57 27.84 -30.89 -2.06
CA ASP A 57 29.30 -30.88 -2.00
C ASP A 57 29.83 -31.01 -0.56
N ASP A 58 28.98 -30.87 0.47
CA ASP A 58 29.39 -30.87 1.88
C ASP A 58 28.38 -31.59 2.80
N GLY A 59 28.85 -32.65 3.45
CA GLY A 59 28.05 -33.48 4.37
C GLY A 59 27.63 -32.76 5.65
N ASP A 60 28.43 -31.83 6.16
CA ASP A 60 28.10 -31.06 7.36
C ASP A 60 26.95 -30.09 7.08
N PHE A 61 26.99 -29.44 5.90
CA PHE A 61 25.86 -28.62 5.44
C PHE A 61 24.61 -29.46 5.23
N ARG A 62 24.73 -30.68 4.69
CA ARG A 62 23.58 -31.58 4.55
C ARG A 62 22.93 -31.88 5.91
N SER A 63 23.71 -32.31 6.90
CA SER A 63 23.19 -32.62 8.24
C SER A 63 22.61 -31.38 8.93
N GLY A 64 23.28 -30.24 8.81
CA GLY A 64 22.84 -28.98 9.39
C GLY A 64 21.56 -28.43 8.77
N ILE A 65 21.41 -28.53 7.45
CA ILE A 65 20.16 -28.14 6.74
C ILE A 65 19.01 -29.07 7.13
N VAL A 66 19.23 -30.39 7.26
CA VAL A 66 18.19 -31.31 7.73
C VAL A 66 17.72 -30.91 9.12
N LYS A 67 18.64 -30.66 10.05
CA LYS A 67 18.32 -30.18 11.41
C LYS A 67 17.55 -28.86 11.39
N MET A 68 17.98 -27.91 10.55
CA MET A 68 17.29 -26.62 10.36
C MET A 68 15.85 -26.82 9.89
N VAL A 69 15.61 -27.73 8.94
CA VAL A 69 14.25 -28.03 8.46
C VAL A 69 13.42 -28.63 9.59
N ASP A 70 13.96 -29.60 10.35
CA ASP A 70 13.25 -30.20 11.49
C ASP A 70 12.90 -29.14 12.56
N GLU A 71 13.80 -28.20 12.84
CA GLU A 71 13.55 -27.09 13.76
C GLU A 71 12.44 -26.16 13.26
N ILE A 72 12.43 -25.83 11.97
CA ILE A 72 11.36 -25.03 11.36
C ILE A 72 10.01 -25.75 11.52
N LEU A 73 9.97 -27.05 11.22
CA LEU A 73 8.76 -27.88 11.35
C LEU A 73 8.25 -27.95 12.79
N ALA A 74 9.15 -27.92 13.77
CA ALA A 74 8.82 -27.98 15.18
C ALA A 74 8.41 -26.62 15.81
N CYS A 75 8.60 -25.49 15.11
CA CYS A 75 8.42 -24.17 15.74
C CYS A 75 6.97 -23.81 16.08
N GLY A 76 5.98 -24.50 15.49
CA GLY A 76 4.56 -24.27 15.74
C GLY A 76 4.00 -22.95 15.19
N ASP A 77 4.84 -22.05 14.68
CA ASP A 77 4.44 -20.78 14.09
C ASP A 77 4.04 -20.99 12.61
N GLY A 78 2.74 -20.92 12.34
CA GLY A 78 2.19 -21.08 10.99
C GLY A 78 2.67 -20.03 10.00
N CYS A 79 2.98 -18.80 10.41
CA CYS A 79 3.49 -17.77 9.51
C CYS A 79 4.92 -18.10 9.05
N MET A 80 5.75 -18.55 9.98
CA MET A 80 7.12 -19.03 9.70
C MET A 80 7.10 -20.29 8.83
N LEU A 81 6.21 -21.23 9.13
CA LEU A 81 6.06 -22.46 8.36
C LEU A 81 5.60 -22.21 6.93
N ILE A 82 4.67 -21.27 6.72
CA ILE A 82 4.23 -20.89 5.39
C ILE A 82 5.32 -20.16 4.63
N SER A 83 6.07 -19.27 5.28
CA SER A 83 7.23 -18.63 4.66
C SER A 83 8.28 -19.67 4.24
N ALA A 84 8.56 -20.65 5.10
CA ALA A 84 9.49 -21.72 4.81
C ALA A 84 9.00 -22.62 3.67
N SER A 85 7.70 -22.90 3.59
CA SER A 85 7.14 -23.85 2.62
C SER A 85 7.42 -23.48 1.17
N PHE A 86 7.53 -22.19 0.84
CA PHE A 86 7.96 -21.72 -0.48
C PHE A 86 9.35 -22.24 -0.87
N THR A 87 10.29 -22.24 0.08
CA THR A 87 11.65 -22.72 -0.15
C THR A 87 11.71 -24.24 -0.06
N LEU A 88 11.08 -24.82 0.96
CA LEU A 88 11.09 -26.27 1.21
C LEU A 88 10.45 -27.08 0.07
N LYS A 89 9.36 -26.57 -0.52
CA LYS A 89 8.73 -27.20 -1.68
C LYS A 89 9.66 -27.21 -2.90
N LYS A 90 10.41 -26.13 -3.14
CA LYS A 90 11.43 -26.07 -4.21
C LYS A 90 12.60 -27.01 -3.95
N LEU A 91 12.89 -27.30 -2.68
CA LEU A 91 13.88 -28.29 -2.28
C LEU A 91 13.38 -29.75 -2.38
N GLY A 92 12.10 -29.97 -2.65
CA GLY A 92 11.53 -31.31 -2.80
C GLY A 92 11.11 -31.99 -1.49
N VAL A 93 10.86 -31.22 -0.42
CA VAL A 93 10.35 -31.78 0.85
C VAL A 93 8.93 -32.32 0.64
N GLY A 94 8.72 -33.60 1.02
CA GLY A 94 7.44 -34.30 0.86
C GLY A 94 6.34 -33.80 1.82
N GLY A 95 5.07 -34.05 1.47
CA GLY A 95 3.93 -33.56 2.25
C GLY A 95 3.52 -32.11 1.94
N MET A 96 4.19 -31.49 0.95
CA MET A 96 3.89 -30.14 0.46
C MET A 96 2.87 -30.13 -0.69
N GLU A 97 2.34 -31.31 -1.08
CA GLU A 97 1.38 -31.46 -2.18
C GLU A 97 0.04 -30.79 -1.88
N SER A 98 -0.29 -30.60 -0.60
CA SER A 98 -1.47 -29.85 -0.15
C SER A 98 -1.30 -28.33 -0.30
N LEU A 99 -0.09 -27.83 -0.52
CA LEU A 99 0.19 -26.39 -0.71
C LEU A 99 0.16 -26.04 -2.20
N TRP A 100 -1.06 -25.92 -2.70
CA TRP A 100 -1.52 -25.67 -4.07
C TRP A 100 -1.03 -24.36 -4.73
N TRP A 101 -0.34 -23.46 -4.02
CA TRP A 101 0.07 -22.13 -4.51
C TRP A 101 1.40 -22.06 -5.28
N THR A 102 2.14 -23.17 -5.48
CA THR A 102 3.26 -23.19 -6.43
C THR A 102 3.01 -24.25 -7.50
N LYS A 103 2.57 -23.82 -8.69
CA LYS A 103 2.31 -24.75 -9.81
C LYS A 103 3.59 -25.23 -10.50
N GLU A 104 4.71 -24.52 -10.31
CA GLU A 104 6.01 -24.99 -10.76
C GLU A 104 6.73 -25.69 -9.60
N ILE A 105 6.85 -27.01 -9.74
CA ILE A 105 7.86 -27.80 -9.05
C ILE A 105 9.12 -27.67 -9.91
N PRO A 106 10.11 -26.83 -9.57
CA PRO A 106 11.42 -26.98 -10.18
C PRO A 106 11.94 -28.38 -9.84
N THR A 107 12.75 -28.93 -10.73
CA THR A 107 13.28 -30.30 -10.67
C THR A 107 13.74 -30.61 -9.24
N VAL A 108 12.98 -31.50 -8.60
CA VAL A 108 13.14 -31.94 -7.20
C VAL A 108 14.61 -32.27 -6.95
N SER A 109 15.19 -31.72 -5.88
CA SER A 109 16.43 -32.27 -5.33
C SER A 109 16.05 -33.53 -4.55
N PRO A 110 16.46 -34.75 -4.96
CA PRO A 110 16.12 -35.99 -4.27
C PRO A 110 16.77 -36.12 -2.87
N LEU A 111 17.31 -35.04 -2.32
CA LEU A 111 18.17 -35.05 -1.13
C LEU A 111 17.41 -34.97 0.20
N LEU A 112 16.13 -34.54 0.19
CA LEU A 112 15.29 -34.36 1.39
C LEU A 112 14.01 -35.21 1.40
N GLU A 113 13.95 -36.30 0.62
CA GLU A 113 12.78 -37.18 0.47
C GLU A 113 12.27 -37.82 1.78
N SER A 114 13.05 -37.77 2.88
CA SER A 114 12.66 -38.33 4.18
C SER A 114 11.89 -37.38 5.10
N VAL A 115 11.74 -36.10 4.73
CA VAL A 115 11.08 -35.09 5.59
C VAL A 115 9.65 -34.87 5.12
N ASN A 116 8.69 -35.15 6.01
CA ASN A 116 7.26 -34.92 5.76
C ASN A 116 6.76 -33.67 6.48
N PHE A 117 6.18 -32.73 5.74
CA PHE A 117 5.59 -31.52 6.27
C PHE A 117 4.14 -31.74 6.74
N LYS A 118 3.79 -31.18 7.91
CA LYS A 118 2.41 -31.05 8.40
C LYS A 118 2.21 -29.63 8.94
N VAL A 119 1.12 -28.98 8.55
CA VAL A 119 0.73 -27.68 9.11
C VAL A 119 0.21 -27.89 10.55
N PRO A 120 0.67 -27.12 11.54
CA PRO A 120 0.15 -27.15 12.90
C PRO A 120 -1.34 -26.80 12.93
N PRO A 121 -2.17 -27.53 13.69
CA PRO A 121 -3.61 -27.25 13.81
C PRO A 121 -3.90 -25.84 14.36
N ASP A 122 -3.08 -25.33 15.28
CA ASP A 122 -3.36 -24.10 16.02
C ASP A 122 -3.31 -22.85 15.13
N SER A 123 -2.39 -22.79 14.17
CA SER A 123 -2.31 -21.66 13.22
C SER A 123 -3.44 -21.67 12.19
N LEU A 124 -3.97 -22.85 11.86
CA LEU A 124 -5.18 -22.98 11.05
C LEU A 124 -6.39 -22.49 11.85
N ASN A 125 -6.47 -22.80 13.14
CA ASN A 125 -7.58 -22.42 14.01
C ASN A 125 -7.70 -20.90 14.19
N GLU A 126 -6.61 -20.17 14.45
CA GLU A 126 -6.67 -18.71 14.62
C GLU A 126 -7.17 -17.97 13.37
N CYS A 127 -6.70 -18.37 12.20
CA CYS A 127 -7.17 -17.76 10.96
C CYS A 127 -8.59 -18.23 10.62
N LYS A 128 -8.98 -19.45 11.02
CA LYS A 128 -10.34 -19.98 10.87
C LYS A 128 -11.33 -19.18 11.69
N GLU A 129 -11.02 -18.91 12.96
CA GLU A 129 -11.85 -18.07 13.82
C GLU A 129 -12.04 -16.66 13.25
N GLU A 130 -10.98 -16.04 12.72
CA GLU A 130 -11.09 -14.71 12.10
C GLU A 130 -11.87 -14.74 10.78
N ALA A 131 -11.63 -15.72 9.92
CA ALA A 131 -12.36 -15.88 8.67
C ALA A 131 -13.84 -16.19 8.91
N GLU A 132 -14.17 -17.02 9.90
CA GLU A 132 -15.54 -17.29 10.34
C GLU A 132 -16.21 -16.01 10.86
N LYS A 133 -15.50 -15.22 11.67
CA LYS A 133 -16.00 -13.95 12.20
C LYS A 133 -16.25 -12.90 11.12
N VAL A 134 -15.32 -12.75 10.17
CA VAL A 134 -15.36 -11.69 9.15
C VAL A 134 -16.23 -12.08 7.95
N LEU A 135 -16.13 -13.33 7.50
CA LEU A 135 -16.72 -13.82 6.25
C LEU A 135 -17.94 -14.70 6.45
N ARG A 136 -18.20 -15.20 7.67
CA ARG A 136 -19.30 -16.14 7.99
C ARG A 136 -19.26 -17.43 7.13
N ILE A 137 -18.07 -17.84 6.72
CA ILE A 137 -17.86 -19.04 5.91
C ILE A 137 -17.90 -20.28 6.82
N THR A 138 -18.70 -21.29 6.47
CA THR A 138 -18.81 -22.57 7.19
C THR A 138 -18.23 -23.76 6.41
N ASP A 139 -17.66 -23.54 5.22
CA ASP A 139 -17.13 -24.57 4.32
C ASP A 139 -15.59 -24.59 4.35
N GLU A 140 -15.01 -25.72 4.76
CA GLU A 140 -13.58 -25.91 4.99
C GLU A 140 -12.72 -25.64 3.74
N LYS A 141 -13.20 -25.97 2.54
CA LYS A 141 -12.42 -25.75 1.30
C LYS A 141 -12.28 -24.28 0.93
N ASN A 142 -13.29 -23.47 1.24
CA ASN A 142 -13.23 -22.02 0.99
C ASN A 142 -12.28 -21.34 1.98
N PHE A 143 -12.21 -21.87 3.20
CA PHE A 143 -11.32 -21.37 4.23
C PHE A 143 -9.85 -21.56 3.89
N GLU A 144 -9.45 -22.75 3.44
CA GLU A 144 -8.07 -23.03 3.05
C GLU A 144 -7.58 -22.02 2.01
N GLU A 145 -8.42 -21.66 1.02
CA GLU A 145 -8.02 -20.70 0.01
C GLU A 145 -7.76 -19.29 0.56
N VAL A 146 -8.68 -18.81 1.39
CA VAL A 146 -8.60 -17.48 2.02
C VAL A 146 -7.42 -17.40 2.99
N PHE A 147 -7.15 -18.48 3.72
CA PHE A 147 -5.96 -18.60 4.57
C PHE A 147 -4.69 -18.39 3.75
N CYS A 148 -4.56 -19.09 2.62
CA CYS A 148 -3.38 -19.00 1.76
C CYS A 148 -3.18 -17.59 1.21
N VAL A 149 -4.26 -16.95 0.74
CA VAL A 149 -4.21 -15.55 0.27
C VAL A 149 -3.71 -14.64 1.38
N SER A 150 -4.28 -14.75 2.57
CA SER A 150 -3.94 -13.90 3.71
C SER A 150 -2.46 -14.05 4.08
N GLN A 151 -1.93 -15.27 4.04
CA GLN A 151 -0.55 -15.57 4.39
C GLN A 151 0.42 -15.10 3.32
N ALA A 152 0.08 -15.25 2.03
CA ALA A 152 0.87 -14.68 0.95
C ALA A 152 0.95 -13.15 1.05
N ILE A 153 -0.16 -12.47 1.34
CA ILE A 153 -0.17 -11.01 1.51
C ILE A 153 0.76 -10.57 2.65
N ARG A 154 0.67 -11.22 3.81
CA ARG A 154 1.54 -10.91 4.96
C ARG A 154 3.02 -11.14 4.66
N ASN A 155 3.32 -12.29 4.07
CA ASN A 155 4.69 -12.75 3.85
C ASN A 155 5.39 -12.02 2.70
N PHE A 156 4.65 -11.37 1.81
CA PHE A 156 5.20 -10.62 0.67
C PHE A 156 4.89 -9.12 0.72
N ARG A 157 4.53 -8.58 1.90
CA ARG A 157 4.17 -7.16 2.07
C ARG A 157 5.23 -6.14 1.68
N PHE A 158 6.50 -6.55 1.59
CA PHE A 158 7.60 -5.70 1.13
C PHE A 158 7.69 -5.57 -0.40
N SER A 159 6.96 -6.39 -1.16
CA SER A 159 6.96 -6.37 -2.63
C SER A 159 5.58 -6.71 -3.19
N ILE A 160 4.85 -5.68 -3.63
CA ILE A 160 3.53 -5.86 -4.27
C ILE A 160 3.63 -6.79 -5.47
N GLN A 161 4.65 -6.59 -6.33
CA GLN A 161 4.82 -7.39 -7.54
C GLN A 161 5.01 -8.89 -7.23
N GLU A 162 5.86 -9.21 -6.25
CA GLU A 162 6.07 -10.59 -5.85
C GLU A 162 4.80 -11.18 -5.22
N CYS A 163 4.12 -10.40 -4.36
CA CYS A 163 2.84 -10.80 -3.79
C CYS A 163 1.82 -11.13 -4.89
N VAL A 164 1.70 -10.29 -5.92
CA VAL A 164 0.80 -10.52 -7.06
C VAL A 164 1.20 -11.78 -7.83
N THR A 165 2.50 -12.01 -8.05
CA THR A 165 3.00 -13.24 -8.68
C THR A 165 2.56 -14.48 -7.88
N GLN A 166 2.72 -14.47 -6.56
CA GLN A 166 2.30 -15.58 -5.70
C GLN A 166 0.77 -15.76 -5.68
N LEU A 167 0.01 -14.67 -5.65
CA LEU A 167 -1.46 -14.71 -5.70
C LEU A 167 -1.99 -15.09 -7.09
N GLY A 168 -1.17 -14.96 -8.14
CA GLY A 168 -1.53 -15.31 -9.52
C GLY A 168 -1.97 -16.76 -9.68
N TYR A 169 -1.48 -17.66 -8.82
CA TYR A 169 -1.82 -19.08 -8.84
C TYR A 169 -3.21 -19.40 -8.27
N ILE A 170 -3.83 -18.47 -7.54
CA ILE A 170 -5.18 -18.62 -6.99
C ILE A 170 -6.19 -18.40 -8.11
N SER A 171 -6.94 -19.46 -8.45
CA SER A 171 -7.92 -19.45 -9.53
C SER A 171 -9.19 -18.69 -9.15
N ARG A 172 -9.61 -18.79 -7.88
CA ARG A 172 -10.87 -18.23 -7.40
C ARG A 172 -10.70 -16.79 -6.95
N LEU A 173 -11.25 -15.86 -7.72
CA LEU A 173 -11.15 -14.42 -7.47
C LEU A 173 -11.81 -14.00 -6.15
N LYS A 174 -12.90 -14.68 -5.76
CA LYS A 174 -13.58 -14.43 -4.49
C LYS A 174 -12.66 -14.66 -3.29
N SER A 175 -11.86 -15.72 -3.31
CA SER A 175 -10.89 -16.03 -2.26
C SER A 175 -9.81 -14.94 -2.14
N LEU A 176 -9.42 -14.31 -3.26
CA LEU A 176 -8.51 -13.16 -3.24
C LEU A 176 -9.14 -11.96 -2.52
N VAL A 177 -10.38 -11.61 -2.87
CA VAL A 177 -11.12 -10.50 -2.24
C VAL A 177 -11.34 -10.77 -0.75
N ASP A 178 -11.71 -12.00 -0.40
CA ASP A 178 -11.94 -12.43 0.99
C ASP A 178 -10.67 -12.39 1.83
N GLY A 179 -9.53 -12.81 1.30
CA GLY A 179 -8.25 -12.68 1.99
C GLY A 179 -7.85 -11.22 2.26
N ILE A 180 -8.08 -10.32 1.30
CA ILE A 180 -7.85 -8.87 1.51
C ILE A 180 -8.79 -8.34 2.60
N ARG A 181 -10.05 -8.76 2.59
CA ARG A 181 -11.06 -8.35 3.57
C ARG A 181 -10.72 -8.81 4.99
N VAL A 182 -10.19 -10.02 5.16
CA VAL A 182 -9.70 -10.53 6.46
C VAL A 182 -8.53 -9.69 6.98
N LEU A 183 -7.70 -9.16 6.08
CA LEU A 183 -6.51 -8.41 6.43
C LEU A 183 -6.70 -6.90 6.58
N GLN A 184 -7.82 -6.33 6.13
CA GLN A 184 -8.03 -4.88 6.07
C GLN A 184 -7.82 -4.15 7.42
N GLN A 185 -8.07 -4.84 8.54
CA GLN A 185 -7.89 -4.29 9.90
C GLN A 185 -6.52 -4.61 10.52
N LYS A 186 -5.75 -5.52 9.92
CA LYS A 186 -4.48 -6.04 10.47
C LYS A 186 -3.26 -5.53 9.69
N GLU A 187 -3.46 -5.13 8.44
CA GLU A 187 -2.41 -4.64 7.55
C GLU A 187 -2.65 -3.18 7.14
N ASN A 188 -1.61 -2.55 6.61
CA ASN A 188 -1.69 -1.17 6.16
C ASN A 188 -2.68 -1.03 4.97
N GLY A 189 -3.70 -0.18 5.12
CA GLY A 189 -4.74 0.02 4.12
C GLY A 189 -4.22 0.54 2.76
N LEU A 190 -3.13 1.31 2.72
CA LEU A 190 -2.51 1.76 1.46
C LEU A 190 -1.79 0.61 0.75
N TYR A 191 -1.09 -0.23 1.50
CA TYR A 191 -0.45 -1.43 0.93
C TYR A 191 -1.50 -2.36 0.30
N LEU A 192 -2.56 -2.67 1.05
CA LEU A 192 -3.67 -3.49 0.53
C LEU A 192 -4.37 -2.83 -0.66
N SER A 193 -4.55 -1.51 -0.64
CA SER A 193 -5.13 -0.78 -1.78
C SER A 193 -4.24 -0.88 -3.02
N ALA A 194 -2.92 -0.72 -2.88
CA ALA A 194 -1.98 -0.85 -3.98
C ALA A 194 -1.95 -2.28 -4.54
N LEU A 195 -2.06 -3.30 -3.67
CA LEU A 195 -2.22 -4.69 -4.10
C LEU A 195 -3.53 -4.88 -4.90
N VAL A 196 -4.65 -4.31 -4.44
CA VAL A 196 -5.92 -4.34 -5.15
C VAL A 196 -5.80 -3.72 -6.54
N LEU A 197 -5.08 -2.59 -6.69
CA LEU A 197 -4.86 -1.95 -8.00
C LEU A 197 -4.13 -2.87 -8.98
N GLU A 198 -3.15 -3.65 -8.51
CA GLU A 198 -2.45 -4.61 -9.37
C GLU A 198 -3.33 -5.83 -9.71
N LEU A 199 -4.04 -6.38 -8.71
CA LEU A 199 -4.96 -7.50 -8.92
C LEU A 199 -6.16 -7.13 -9.82
N ALA A 200 -6.58 -5.88 -9.80
CA ALA A 200 -7.65 -5.36 -10.65
C ALA A 200 -7.38 -5.52 -12.15
N ARG A 201 -6.11 -5.64 -12.56
CA ARG A 201 -5.74 -5.93 -13.96
C ARG A 201 -6.08 -7.37 -14.38
N LYS A 202 -6.32 -8.29 -13.42
CA LYS A 202 -6.78 -9.66 -13.69
C LYS A 202 -8.24 -9.64 -14.11
N GLN A 203 -8.54 -10.23 -15.26
CA GLN A 203 -9.90 -10.28 -15.82
C GLN A 203 -10.90 -10.83 -14.78
N GLY A 204 -12.00 -10.10 -14.58
CA GLY A 204 -13.08 -10.48 -13.67
C GLY A 204 -12.85 -10.11 -12.20
N PHE A 205 -11.61 -9.79 -11.78
CA PHE A 205 -11.34 -9.45 -10.37
C PHE A 205 -12.10 -8.21 -9.92
N MET A 206 -12.10 -7.16 -10.75
CA MET A 206 -12.78 -5.91 -10.44
C MET A 206 -14.27 -6.13 -10.15
N ARG A 207 -14.95 -6.91 -10.98
CA ARG A 207 -16.38 -7.20 -10.80
C ARG A 207 -16.66 -7.85 -9.43
N VAL A 208 -15.90 -8.90 -9.09
CA VAL A 208 -16.04 -9.58 -7.80
C VAL A 208 -15.72 -8.64 -6.64
N LEU A 209 -14.71 -7.79 -6.78
CA LEU A 209 -14.40 -6.78 -5.78
C LEU A 209 -15.57 -5.80 -5.60
N LEU A 210 -16.12 -5.24 -6.67
CA LEU A 210 -17.22 -4.27 -6.61
C LEU A 210 -18.47 -4.85 -5.93
N GLU A 211 -18.81 -6.10 -6.25
CA GLU A 211 -19.93 -6.83 -5.64
C GLU A 211 -19.74 -6.97 -4.11
N GLU A 212 -18.49 -7.12 -3.66
CA GLU A 212 -18.15 -7.35 -2.25
C GLU A 212 -17.75 -6.08 -1.48
N LEU A 213 -17.50 -4.95 -2.15
CA LEU A 213 -16.98 -3.73 -1.52
C LEU A 213 -17.86 -3.23 -0.37
N SER A 214 -19.18 -3.41 -0.45
CA SER A 214 -20.11 -3.05 0.62
C SER A 214 -19.74 -3.66 1.98
N SER A 215 -19.11 -4.84 1.96
CA SER A 215 -18.72 -5.63 3.13
C SER A 215 -17.35 -5.26 3.74
N PHE A 216 -16.60 -4.38 3.07
CA PHE A 216 -15.37 -3.78 3.60
C PHE A 216 -15.68 -2.66 4.58
N ASP A 217 -14.75 -2.41 5.50
CA ASP A 217 -14.87 -1.30 6.43
C ASP A 217 -14.82 0.06 5.69
N ARG A 218 -15.32 1.09 6.37
CA ARG A 218 -15.44 2.43 5.78
C ARG A 218 -14.06 3.03 5.51
N GLU A 219 -13.12 2.86 6.42
CA GLU A 219 -11.78 3.48 6.31
C GLU A 219 -11.02 2.96 5.09
N PHE A 220 -11.04 1.66 4.85
CA PHE A 220 -10.43 1.03 3.69
C PHE A 220 -11.11 1.49 2.38
N LYS A 221 -12.45 1.56 2.35
CA LYS A 221 -13.20 2.07 1.19
C LYS A 221 -12.87 3.52 0.86
N ASP A 222 -12.75 4.36 1.88
CA ASP A 222 -12.46 5.79 1.75
C ASP A 222 -11.06 6.04 1.15
N ILE A 223 -10.17 5.04 1.18
CA ILE A 223 -8.86 5.03 0.54
C ILE A 223 -8.93 4.37 -0.84
N LEU A 224 -9.48 3.16 -0.93
CA LEU A 224 -9.41 2.31 -2.12
C LEU A 224 -10.23 2.89 -3.29
N ILE A 225 -11.45 3.34 -3.05
CA ILE A 225 -12.36 3.79 -4.12
C ILE A 225 -11.80 5.01 -4.87
N PRO A 226 -11.28 6.06 -4.19
CA PRO A 226 -10.59 7.14 -4.87
C PRO A 226 -9.40 6.71 -5.73
N LEU A 227 -8.61 5.74 -5.26
CA LEU A 227 -7.47 5.22 -6.01
C LEU A 227 -7.90 4.42 -7.25
N LEU A 228 -8.97 3.63 -7.14
CA LEU A 228 -9.55 2.91 -8.28
C LEU A 228 -10.05 3.88 -9.36
N PHE A 229 -10.70 4.98 -8.95
CA PHE A 229 -11.15 6.01 -9.86
C PHE A 229 -9.99 6.65 -10.63
N GLU A 230 -8.95 7.11 -9.91
CA GLU A 230 -7.80 7.76 -10.54
C GLU A 230 -7.04 6.79 -11.47
N HIS A 231 -6.90 5.54 -11.07
CA HIS A 231 -6.07 4.59 -11.82
C HIS A 231 -6.76 4.01 -13.07
N PHE A 232 -8.07 3.75 -13.02
CA PHE A 232 -8.77 3.02 -14.09
C PHE A 232 -9.78 3.86 -14.88
N TYR A 233 -10.41 4.85 -14.26
CA TYR A 233 -11.41 5.67 -14.95
C TYR A 233 -10.80 6.95 -15.52
N ASN A 234 -9.82 7.53 -14.82
CA ASN A 234 -9.16 8.76 -15.21
C ASN A 234 -7.64 8.57 -15.39
N PRO A 235 -7.17 7.67 -16.28
CA PRO A 235 -5.75 7.65 -16.60
C PRO A 235 -5.38 9.05 -17.13
N SER A 236 -4.36 9.67 -16.53
CA SER A 236 -3.77 10.88 -17.09
C SER A 236 -3.44 10.62 -18.57
N GLU A 237 -3.56 11.64 -19.43
CA GLU A 237 -3.20 11.50 -20.86
C GLU A 237 -1.76 10.98 -21.05
N GLU A 238 -0.90 11.14 -20.02
CA GLU A 238 0.47 10.62 -19.93
C GLU A 238 0.58 9.12 -19.57
N ASN A 239 -0.45 8.50 -19.00
CA ASN A 239 -0.51 7.06 -18.70
C ASN A 239 -1.00 6.21 -19.90
N ASN A 240 -1.06 6.81 -21.10
CA ASN A 240 -0.96 6.07 -22.37
C ASN A 240 0.44 5.47 -22.51
N SER A 241 0.86 4.65 -21.54
CA SER A 241 2.02 3.79 -21.71
C SER A 241 1.76 2.91 -22.92
N VAL A 242 2.76 2.87 -23.81
CA VAL A 242 2.83 2.11 -25.06
C VAL A 242 2.68 0.58 -24.86
N TYR A 243 2.33 0.14 -23.64
CA TYR A 243 2.22 -1.24 -23.20
C TYR A 243 0.89 -1.57 -22.50
N VAL A 244 -0.19 -0.82 -22.72
CA VAL A 244 -1.53 -1.32 -22.35
C VAL A 244 -1.85 -2.51 -23.27
N SER A 245 -1.59 -3.73 -22.79
CA SER A 245 -1.93 -4.94 -23.53
C SER A 245 -3.42 -4.93 -23.84
N SER A 246 -3.73 -5.13 -25.11
CA SER A 246 -5.00 -4.85 -25.78
C SER A 246 -6.18 -5.78 -25.41
N SER A 247 -6.28 -6.30 -24.18
CA SER A 247 -7.24 -7.36 -23.87
C SER A 247 -8.24 -7.07 -22.74
N TYR A 248 -7.90 -6.27 -21.71
CA TYR A 248 -8.83 -5.96 -20.62
C TYR A 248 -8.49 -4.64 -19.93
N MET A 249 -9.48 -3.76 -19.77
CA MET A 249 -9.38 -2.56 -18.93
C MET A 249 -10.53 -2.58 -17.91
N PRO A 250 -10.24 -2.53 -16.60
CA PRO A 250 -11.27 -2.46 -15.55
C PRO A 250 -12.13 -1.19 -15.67
N LEU A 251 -13.36 -1.24 -15.17
CA LEU A 251 -14.29 -0.09 -15.08
C LEU A 251 -14.61 0.60 -16.42
N ARG A 252 -14.67 -0.15 -17.53
CA ARG A 252 -15.04 0.39 -18.86
C ARG A 252 -16.50 0.19 -19.25
N THR A 253 -17.17 -0.83 -18.72
CA THR A 253 -18.56 -1.11 -19.09
C THR A 253 -19.50 -0.21 -18.30
N SER A 254 -20.65 0.15 -18.88
CA SER A 254 -21.69 0.91 -18.19
C SER A 254 -22.19 0.19 -16.93
N GLU A 255 -22.23 -1.14 -16.94
CA GLU A 255 -22.60 -1.97 -15.79
C GLU A 255 -21.61 -1.82 -14.63
N ASP A 256 -20.30 -1.97 -14.90
CA ASP A 256 -19.25 -1.80 -13.88
C ASP A 256 -19.23 -0.37 -13.34
N ILE A 257 -19.40 0.64 -14.21
CA ILE A 257 -19.44 2.05 -13.82
C ILE A 257 -20.65 2.34 -12.93
N ASN A 258 -21.81 1.77 -13.22
CA ASN A 258 -23.01 1.95 -12.41
C ASN A 258 -22.85 1.32 -11.02
N LEU A 259 -22.30 0.10 -10.94
CA LEU A 259 -21.96 -0.53 -9.65
C LEU A 259 -20.97 0.32 -8.86
N PHE A 260 -19.95 0.86 -9.53
CA PHE A 260 -18.95 1.72 -8.91
C PHE A 260 -19.54 3.03 -8.37
N LYS A 261 -20.40 3.71 -9.15
CA LYS A 261 -21.07 4.95 -8.75
C LYS A 261 -21.97 4.75 -7.50
N GLN A 262 -22.57 3.58 -7.33
CA GLN A 262 -23.41 3.26 -6.16
C GLN A 262 -22.63 3.23 -4.83
N LEU A 263 -21.30 3.10 -4.88
CA LEU A 263 -20.45 3.03 -3.70
C LEU A 263 -20.09 4.41 -3.13
N PHE A 264 -20.49 5.50 -3.78
CA PHE A 264 -20.06 6.84 -3.43
C PHE A 264 -20.84 7.42 -2.26
N THR A 265 -20.11 7.72 -1.18
CA THR A 265 -20.54 8.58 -0.09
C THR A 265 -19.98 9.99 -0.29
N GLU A 266 -20.50 10.96 0.46
CA GLU A 266 -19.97 12.34 0.42
C GLU A 266 -18.47 12.41 0.74
N ASP A 267 -18.00 11.59 1.69
CA ASP A 267 -16.59 11.53 2.07
C ASP A 267 -15.71 10.90 0.98
N ILE A 268 -16.19 9.83 0.32
CA ILE A 268 -15.50 9.23 -0.82
C ILE A 268 -15.36 10.26 -1.94
N VAL A 269 -16.43 10.99 -2.26
CA VAL A 269 -16.40 12.04 -3.27
C VAL A 269 -15.41 13.15 -2.87
N ARG A 270 -15.39 13.57 -1.60
CA ARG A 270 -14.41 14.55 -1.11
C ARG A 270 -12.97 14.05 -1.30
N ASN A 271 -12.69 12.79 -0.97
CA ASN A 271 -11.37 12.18 -1.16
C ASN A 271 -10.99 12.02 -2.64
N MET A 272 -11.93 11.65 -3.51
CA MET A 272 -11.72 11.62 -4.96
C MET A 272 -11.35 13.02 -5.48
N LYS A 273 -12.08 14.07 -5.07
CA LYS A 273 -11.79 15.45 -5.48
C LYS A 273 -10.39 15.88 -5.03
N ARG A 274 -9.96 15.44 -3.85
CA ARG A 274 -8.62 15.71 -3.32
C ARG A 274 -7.50 15.06 -4.14
N ILE A 275 -7.71 13.85 -4.65
CA ILE A 275 -6.67 13.08 -5.37
C ILE A 275 -6.67 13.44 -6.86
N SER A 276 -7.85 13.43 -7.50
CA SER A 276 -8.00 13.54 -8.95
C SER A 276 -8.32 14.97 -9.42
N GLY A 277 -8.75 15.85 -8.52
CA GLY A 277 -9.22 17.20 -8.80
C GLY A 277 -10.75 17.29 -8.98
N SER A 278 -11.34 18.37 -8.46
CA SER A 278 -12.80 18.57 -8.43
C SER A 278 -13.47 18.49 -9.80
N SER A 279 -12.88 19.14 -10.81
CA SER A 279 -13.46 19.19 -12.15
C SER A 279 -13.60 17.81 -12.80
N LYS A 280 -12.65 16.90 -12.56
CA LYS A 280 -12.69 15.54 -13.12
C LYS A 280 -13.77 14.70 -12.47
N VAL A 281 -13.89 14.80 -11.14
CA VAL A 281 -14.89 14.06 -10.37
C VAL A 281 -16.30 14.56 -10.70
N GLU A 282 -16.48 15.87 -10.87
CA GLU A 282 -17.79 16.45 -11.22
C GLU A 282 -18.23 16.08 -12.63
N LYS A 283 -17.31 16.09 -13.60
CA LYS A 283 -17.56 15.55 -14.95
C LYS A 283 -18.00 14.09 -14.88
N PHE A 284 -17.36 13.27 -14.06
CA PHE A 284 -17.72 11.86 -13.92
C PHE A 284 -19.11 11.64 -13.29
N LEU A 285 -19.47 12.46 -12.31
CA LEU A 285 -20.75 12.38 -11.61
C LEU A 285 -21.93 12.93 -12.43
N ASP A 286 -21.70 13.35 -13.69
CA ASP A 286 -22.68 14.02 -14.54
C ASP A 286 -23.30 15.27 -13.87
N LYS A 287 -22.60 15.82 -12.86
CA LYS A 287 -22.91 17.11 -12.26
C LYS A 287 -22.28 18.17 -13.14
N GLY A 288 -22.85 18.32 -14.34
CA GLY A 288 -22.49 19.32 -15.34
C GLY A 288 -22.79 20.75 -14.91
N LYS A 289 -22.35 21.15 -13.72
CA LYS A 289 -22.04 22.53 -13.43
C LYS A 289 -20.54 22.61 -13.49
N ASP A 290 -20.04 23.26 -14.54
CA ASP A 290 -18.75 23.91 -14.49
C ASP A 290 -18.89 24.99 -13.40
N GLU A 291 -18.80 24.59 -12.12
CA GLU A 291 -18.47 25.52 -11.06
C GLU A 291 -17.05 25.96 -11.41
N GLY A 292 -16.98 26.99 -12.26
CA GLY A 292 -15.73 27.51 -12.79
C GLY A 292 -14.76 27.59 -11.63
N THR A 293 -13.70 26.79 -11.72
CA THR A 293 -12.77 26.57 -10.60
C THR A 293 -12.41 27.95 -10.09
N LYS A 294 -12.83 28.31 -8.86
CA LYS A 294 -12.70 29.68 -8.31
C LYS A 294 -11.24 30.08 -8.48
N LYS A 295 -10.94 30.86 -9.52
CA LYS A 295 -9.55 31.23 -9.83
C LYS A 295 -9.23 32.34 -8.86
N VAL A 296 -8.53 31.97 -7.79
CA VAL A 296 -7.99 32.94 -6.83
C VAL A 296 -7.15 33.95 -7.61
N PRO A 297 -7.47 35.26 -7.53
CA PRO A 297 -6.69 36.31 -8.17
C PRO A 297 -5.21 36.19 -7.83
N ARG A 298 -4.34 36.54 -8.78
CA ARG A 298 -2.89 36.60 -8.57
C ARG A 298 -2.40 38.00 -8.78
N ILE A 299 -1.49 38.42 -7.92
CA ILE A 299 -0.76 39.67 -8.07
C ILE A 299 0.73 39.37 -8.19
N SER A 300 1.43 40.24 -8.89
CA SER A 300 2.89 40.21 -8.98
C SER A 300 3.54 40.64 -7.67
N ARG A 301 4.83 40.33 -7.51
CA ARG A 301 5.61 40.77 -6.36
C ARG A 301 5.70 42.30 -6.31
N GLU A 302 5.87 42.94 -7.47
CA GLU A 302 5.97 44.39 -7.60
C GLU A 302 4.66 45.09 -7.22
N GLU A 303 3.51 44.47 -7.46
CA GLU A 303 2.22 44.96 -6.99
C GLU A 303 2.06 44.77 -5.48
N PHE A 304 2.46 43.62 -4.94
CA PHE A 304 2.42 43.38 -3.50
C PHE A 304 3.30 44.36 -2.73
N GLU A 305 4.51 44.66 -3.22
CA GLU A 305 5.45 45.57 -2.57
C GLU A 305 4.95 47.03 -2.51
N LYS A 306 3.95 47.39 -3.33
CA LYS A 306 3.26 48.69 -3.27
C LYS A 306 2.13 48.76 -2.26
N THR A 307 1.78 47.65 -1.60
CA THR A 307 0.69 47.60 -0.61
C THR A 307 1.06 48.43 0.60
N ASP A 308 0.12 49.25 1.08
CA ASP A 308 0.31 49.98 2.33
C ASP A 308 0.29 48.99 3.50
N LEU A 309 1.42 48.87 4.19
CA LEU A 309 1.57 47.98 5.35
C LEU A 309 0.74 48.44 6.56
N LYS A 310 0.26 49.69 6.57
CA LYS A 310 -0.63 50.20 7.61
C LYS A 310 -2.06 49.67 7.45
N ASP A 311 -2.47 49.36 6.23
CA ASP A 311 -3.73 48.68 5.95
C ASP A 311 -3.51 47.16 6.07
N ARG A 312 -3.77 46.64 7.29
CA ARG A 312 -3.60 45.23 7.60
C ARG A 312 -4.48 44.32 6.75
N GLU A 313 -5.70 44.74 6.46
CA GLU A 313 -6.65 43.95 5.67
C GLU A 313 -6.15 43.83 4.22
N ALA A 314 -5.76 44.96 3.61
CA ALA A 314 -5.19 44.97 2.27
C ALA A 314 -3.88 44.19 2.19
N PHE A 315 -3.00 44.31 3.19
CA PHE A 315 -1.77 43.53 3.29
C PHE A 315 -2.04 42.02 3.27
N PHE A 316 -2.96 41.54 4.12
CA PHE A 316 -3.29 40.12 4.20
C PHE A 316 -3.98 39.59 2.94
N LYS A 317 -4.90 40.37 2.35
CA LYS A 317 -5.56 40.02 1.09
C LYS A 317 -4.54 39.90 -0.05
N ASN A 318 -3.69 40.91 -0.21
CA ASN A 318 -2.66 40.93 -1.24
C ASN A 318 -1.61 39.84 -1.03
N PHE A 319 -1.25 39.53 0.22
CA PHE A 319 -0.35 38.41 0.51
C PHE A 319 -0.96 37.06 0.05
N CYS A 320 -2.25 36.84 0.29
CA CYS A 320 -2.93 35.62 -0.18
C CYS A 320 -2.95 35.53 -1.72
N PHE A 321 -3.18 36.64 -2.41
CA PHE A 321 -3.11 36.68 -3.88
C PHE A 321 -1.70 36.46 -4.43
N LEU A 322 -0.67 36.94 -3.72
CA LEU A 322 0.73 36.70 -4.06
C LEU A 322 1.11 35.21 -3.86
N GLY A 323 0.62 34.60 -2.78
CA GLY A 323 0.90 33.20 -2.43
C GLY A 323 0.14 32.15 -3.27
N SER A 324 -0.85 32.58 -4.07
CA SER A 324 -1.61 31.70 -4.97
C SER A 324 -0.75 31.21 -6.15
N PRO A 325 -0.91 29.96 -6.64
CA PRO A 325 -1.96 29.01 -6.33
C PRO A 325 -1.49 27.78 -5.52
N SER A 326 -0.20 27.69 -5.16
CA SER A 326 0.39 26.44 -4.68
C SER A 326 0.91 26.57 -3.26
N ILE A 327 0.84 25.48 -2.51
CA ILE A 327 1.30 25.42 -1.11
C ILE A 327 2.77 25.86 -1.03
N SER A 328 3.62 25.36 -1.93
CA SER A 328 5.04 25.73 -1.95
C SER A 328 5.24 27.22 -2.22
N HIS A 329 4.47 27.82 -3.12
CA HIS A 329 4.58 29.24 -3.43
C HIS A 329 4.15 30.11 -2.24
N PHE A 330 3.01 29.77 -1.63
CA PHE A 330 2.51 30.44 -0.44
C PHE A 330 3.53 30.40 0.70
N LEU A 331 4.07 29.20 1.00
CA LEU A 331 5.05 29.03 2.08
C LEU A 331 6.38 29.72 1.77
N THR A 332 6.78 29.80 0.50
CA THR A 332 7.99 30.54 0.09
C THR A 332 7.83 32.03 0.39
N TYR A 333 6.69 32.64 0.03
CA TYR A 333 6.46 34.04 0.35
C TYR A 333 6.25 34.29 1.84
N LEU A 334 5.66 33.34 2.57
CA LEU A 334 5.56 33.42 4.02
C LEU A 334 6.95 33.49 4.66
N GLU A 335 7.90 32.71 4.16
CA GLU A 335 9.30 32.76 4.62
C GLU A 335 9.98 34.07 4.22
N ILE A 336 9.82 34.53 2.97
CA ILE A 336 10.39 35.80 2.49
C ILE A 336 9.91 36.99 3.33
N TYR A 337 8.62 37.00 3.71
CA TYR A 337 7.99 38.09 4.44
C TYR A 337 7.78 37.78 5.93
N LYS A 338 8.44 36.77 6.50
CA LYS A 338 8.21 36.32 7.88
C LYS A 338 8.34 37.43 8.93
N GLU A 339 9.25 38.38 8.71
CA GLU A 339 9.44 39.53 9.60
C GLU A 339 8.21 40.46 9.64
N ARG A 340 7.41 40.47 8.58
CA ARG A 340 6.13 41.21 8.50
C ARG A 340 4.96 40.42 9.09
N PHE A 341 5.17 39.14 9.41
CA PHE A 341 4.20 38.20 9.99
C PHE A 341 4.41 37.96 11.49
N VAL A 342 4.99 38.95 12.20
CA VAL A 342 4.96 39.00 13.67
C VAL A 342 3.60 39.56 14.10
N LEU A 343 2.58 38.69 14.11
CA LEU A 343 1.19 39.07 14.31
C LEU A 343 0.75 38.95 15.77
N ASN A 344 0.03 39.95 16.27
CA ASN A 344 -0.69 39.84 17.54
C ASN A 344 -1.97 38.98 17.38
N LYS A 345 -2.67 38.67 18.47
CA LYS A 345 -3.85 37.79 18.42
C LYS A 345 -4.99 38.30 17.51
N GLU A 346 -5.22 39.60 17.46
CA GLU A 346 -6.27 40.17 16.59
C GLU A 346 -5.85 40.14 15.12
N ASP A 347 -4.58 40.44 14.83
CA ASP A 347 -4.01 40.32 13.48
C ASP A 347 -4.03 38.87 12.98
N GLN A 348 -3.76 37.89 13.86
CA GLN A 348 -3.85 36.47 13.52
C GLN A 348 -5.28 36.07 13.16
N LYS A 349 -6.28 36.48 13.95
CA LYS A 349 -7.70 36.22 13.64
C LYS A 349 -8.12 36.85 12.31
N LEU A 350 -7.72 38.10 12.07
CA LEU A 350 -8.00 38.80 10.83
C LEU A 350 -7.37 38.08 9.63
N PHE A 351 -6.10 37.71 9.74
CA PHE A 351 -5.40 36.98 8.68
C PHE A 351 -6.06 35.63 8.39
N ILE A 352 -6.41 34.86 9.42
CA ILE A 352 -7.11 33.56 9.27
C ILE A 352 -8.45 33.73 8.57
N SER A 353 -9.24 34.74 8.96
CA SER A 353 -10.54 35.02 8.34
C SER A 353 -10.38 35.30 6.85
N ILE A 354 -9.45 36.19 6.49
CA ILE A 354 -9.16 36.55 5.10
C ILE A 354 -8.64 35.33 4.31
N PHE A 355 -7.77 34.53 4.93
CA PHE A 355 -7.22 33.33 4.33
C PHE A 355 -8.32 32.32 3.96
N PHE A 356 -9.22 32.00 4.89
CA PHE A 356 -10.32 31.07 4.63
C PHE A 356 -11.35 31.63 3.65
N GLU A 357 -11.60 32.93 3.65
CA GLU A 357 -12.48 33.60 2.69
C GLU A 357 -11.91 33.51 1.25
N ILE A 358 -10.63 33.83 1.08
CA ILE A 358 -9.97 33.82 -0.24
C ILE A 358 -9.84 32.40 -0.79
N PHE A 359 -9.43 31.44 0.05
CA PHE A 359 -9.20 30.05 -0.35
C PHE A 359 -10.38 29.13 -0.03
N GLU A 360 -11.58 29.70 0.13
CA GLU A 360 -12.82 28.95 0.30
C GLU A 360 -12.98 27.90 -0.81
N GLY A 361 -13.31 26.66 -0.41
CA GLY A 361 -13.42 25.51 -1.32
C GLY A 361 -12.08 24.80 -1.64
N LEU A 362 -10.95 25.32 -1.18
CA LEU A 362 -9.62 24.70 -1.34
C LEU A 362 -9.16 23.99 -0.06
N GLU A 363 -9.97 23.07 0.46
CA GLU A 363 -9.80 22.40 1.77
C GLU A 363 -8.39 21.84 2.00
N SER A 364 -7.81 21.15 1.01
CA SER A 364 -6.47 20.56 1.12
C SER A 364 -5.38 21.63 1.27
N PHE A 365 -5.49 22.71 0.49
CA PHE A 365 -4.58 23.85 0.59
C PHE A 365 -4.70 24.52 1.96
N CYS A 366 -5.93 24.84 2.37
CA CYS A 366 -6.20 25.51 3.64
C CYS A 366 -5.66 24.69 4.82
N ARG A 367 -5.92 23.38 4.84
CA ARG A 367 -5.43 22.48 5.89
C ARG A 367 -3.91 22.46 5.96
N ILE A 368 -3.22 22.18 4.85
CA ILE A 368 -1.76 22.03 4.84
C ILE A 368 -1.07 23.35 5.19
N VAL A 369 -1.53 24.47 4.62
CA VAL A 369 -0.93 25.77 4.89
C VAL A 369 -1.18 26.17 6.35
N THR A 370 -2.38 25.95 6.90
CA THR A 370 -2.67 26.22 8.33
C THR A 370 -1.80 25.40 9.27
N GLU A 371 -1.68 24.09 9.04
CA GLU A 371 -0.78 23.21 9.81
C GLU A 371 0.67 23.74 9.80
N LYS A 372 1.13 24.25 8.66
CA LYS A 372 2.48 24.84 8.53
C LYS A 372 2.60 26.19 9.22
N MET A 373 1.60 27.07 9.11
CA MET A 373 1.57 28.37 9.78
C MET A 373 1.62 28.20 11.31
N VAL A 374 0.88 27.23 11.85
CA VAL A 374 0.95 26.87 13.28
C VAL A 374 2.34 26.36 13.65
N ARG A 375 2.91 25.44 12.85
CA ARG A 375 4.25 24.89 13.10
C ARG A 375 5.36 25.94 13.04
N PHE A 376 5.21 26.96 12.21
CA PHE A 376 6.14 28.08 12.10
C PHE A 376 5.88 29.20 13.12
N GLY A 377 4.87 29.05 13.99
CA GLY A 377 4.56 30.04 15.03
C GLY A 377 3.94 31.33 14.50
N ILE A 378 3.41 31.33 13.27
CA ILE A 378 2.72 32.48 12.68
C ILE A 378 1.32 32.63 13.29
N ILE A 379 0.69 31.50 13.63
CA ILE A 379 -0.67 31.43 14.19
C ILE A 379 -0.67 30.56 15.44
N ASP A 380 -1.38 31.00 16.47
CA ASP A 380 -1.65 30.22 17.68
C ASP A 380 -2.58 29.03 17.36
N PRO A 381 -2.22 27.78 17.72
CA PRO A 381 -3.06 26.61 17.49
C PRO A 381 -4.49 26.76 18.07
N ALA A 382 -4.67 27.51 19.17
CA ALA A 382 -5.98 27.73 19.77
C ALA A 382 -6.97 28.45 18.83
N LEU A 383 -6.46 29.24 17.87
CA LEU A 383 -7.27 29.96 16.88
C LEU A 383 -7.73 29.07 15.72
N THR A 384 -7.19 27.85 15.60
CA THR A 384 -7.51 26.90 14.52
C THR A 384 -8.49 25.80 14.95
N ALA A 385 -8.82 25.73 16.24
CA ALA A 385 -9.66 24.67 16.81
C ALA A 385 -11.17 24.82 16.56
N ASN A 386 -11.63 25.95 15.98
CA ASN A 386 -13.05 26.18 15.65
C ASN A 386 -13.22 26.69 14.20
N PRO A 387 -13.19 25.82 13.18
CA PRO A 387 -13.50 26.22 11.81
C PRO A 387 -15.03 26.34 11.55
N GLY A 388 -15.88 26.11 12.56
CA GLY A 388 -17.31 25.81 12.38
C GLY A 388 -18.32 26.81 12.92
N THR A 389 -17.93 28.02 13.33
CA THR A 389 -18.90 29.05 13.73
C THR A 389 -18.64 30.36 13.02
N ASN A 390 -19.28 30.53 11.86
CA ASN A 390 -19.61 31.85 11.37
C ASN A 390 -21.01 32.20 11.89
N PRO A 391 -21.18 33.15 12.82
CA PRO A 391 -22.47 33.78 13.05
C PRO A 391 -22.67 34.82 11.94
N ALA A 392 -23.66 34.58 11.08
CA ALA A 392 -24.08 35.42 9.95
C ALA A 392 -23.27 35.27 8.65
N LEU A 393 -23.59 34.22 7.88
CA LEU A 393 -24.13 34.31 6.52
C LEU A 393 -24.74 32.97 6.11
#